data_AF-A0A0C2FLP2-F1
#
_entry.id   AF-A0A0C2FLP2-F1
#
_cell.length_a   1.000
_cell.length_b   1.000
_cell.length_c   1.000
_cell.angle_alpha   90.00
_cell.angle_beta   90.00
_cell.angle_gamma   90.00
#
_symmetry.space_group_name_H-M   'P 1'
#
loop_
_entity.id
_entity.type
_entity.pdbx_description
1 polymer ?
#
loop_
_entity_poly.entity_id
_entity_poly.type
_entity_poly.pdbx_seq_one_letter_code
_entity_poly.pdbx_strand_id
1 'polypeptide(L)' 'MDQVYHDLLRSEEEFVAELRTCVDNYVRLLDDINVPPEIVANKEKLALNVTELYNFHANVMLKGLNYYSDDPGK' A
#
# COMPACT_ATOMS: atom_id res chain seq x y z
N MET A 1 -15.27 19.67 7.87
CA MET A 1 -14.13 19.20 7.08
C MET A 1 -14.39 19.51 5.63
N ASP A 2 -13.38 19.97 4.91
CA ASP A 2 -13.47 20.29 3.48
C ASP A 2 -13.81 19.01 2.69
N GLN A 3 -14.74 19.08 1.73
CA GLN A 3 -15.13 17.96 0.87
C GLN A 3 -13.89 17.34 0.18
N VAL A 4 -12.94 18.19 -0.21
CA VAL A 4 -11.68 17.77 -0.83
C VAL A 4 -10.87 16.87 0.11
N TYR A 5 -10.87 17.17 1.41
CA TYR A 5 -10.13 16.40 2.41
C TYR A 5 -10.75 15.02 2.64
N HIS A 6 -12.08 14.94 2.68
CA HIS A 6 -12.78 13.66 2.77
C HIS A 6 -12.55 12.78 1.53
N ASP A 7 -12.55 13.38 0.34
CA ASP A 7 -12.27 12.65 -0.89
C ASP A 7 -10.82 12.15 -0.93
N LEU A 8 -9.86 12.95 -0.45
CA LEU A 8 -8.47 12.53 -0.29
C LEU A 8 -8.35 11.34 0.68
N LEU A 9 -8.94 11.43 1.88
CA LEU A 9 -8.85 10.36 2.88
C LEU A 9 -9.45 9.06 2.34
N ARG A 10 -10.62 9.12 1.71
CA ARG A 10 -11.26 7.93 1.09
C ARG A 10 -10.36 7.33 0.00
N SER A 11 -9.80 8.16 -0.87
CA SER A 11 -8.93 7.67 -1.94
C SER A 11 -7.64 7.04 -1.40
N GLU A 12 -7.12 7.53 -0.27
CA GLU A 12 -5.96 6.93 0.38
C GLU A 12 -6.31 5.57 1.02
N GLU A 13 -7.48 5.43 1.65
CA GLU A 13 -7.96 4.15 2.18
C GLU A 13 -8.08 3.08 1.08
N GLU A 14 -8.65 3.47 -0.07
CA GLU A 14 -8.77 2.62 -1.26
C GLU A 14 -7.38 2.24 -1.79
N PHE A 15 -6.47 3.21 -1.92
CA PHE A 15 -5.12 2.96 -2.40
C PHE A 15 -4.32 2.03 -1.47
N VAL A 16 -4.44 2.19 -0.16
CA VAL A 16 -3.82 1.27 0.82
C VAL A 16 -4.39 -0.15 0.71
N ALA A 17 -5.69 -0.30 0.46
CA ALA A 17 -6.32 -1.60 0.25
C ALA A 17 -5.84 -2.29 -1.05
N GLU A 18 -5.65 -1.51 -2.11
CA GLU A 18 -5.07 -1.99 -3.38
C GLU A 18 -3.60 -2.41 -3.20
N LEU A 19 -2.79 -1.59 -2.55
CA LEU A 19 -1.39 -1.92 -2.24
C LEU A 19 -1.29 -3.19 -1.39
N ARG A 20 -2.16 -3.34 -0.39
CA ARG A 20 -2.24 -4.57 0.41
C ARG A 20 -2.55 -5.78 -0.47
N THR A 21 -3.52 -5.66 -1.36
CA THR A 21 -3.88 -6.74 -2.31
C THR A 21 -2.67 -7.11 -3.18
N CYS A 22 -1.91 -6.12 -3.64
CA CYS A 22 -0.69 -6.35 -4.41
C CYS A 22 0.37 -7.10 -3.61
N VAL A 23 0.63 -6.71 -2.37
CA VAL A 23 1.60 -7.38 -1.50
C VAL A 23 1.15 -8.79 -1.14
N ASP A 24 -0.07 -8.93 -0.61
CA ASP A 24 -0.58 -10.19 -0.05
C ASP A 24 -0.82 -11.26 -1.12
N ASN A 25 -1.20 -10.87 -2.34
CA ASN A 25 -1.56 -11.81 -3.41
C ASN A 25 -0.51 -11.92 -4.50
N TYR A 26 0.05 -10.82 -5.00
CA TYR A 26 0.96 -10.87 -6.15
C TYR A 26 2.42 -10.97 -5.74
N VAL A 27 2.89 -10.12 -4.84
CA VAL A 27 4.29 -10.18 -4.37
C VAL A 27 4.53 -11.48 -3.62
N ARG A 28 3.61 -11.86 -2.73
CA ARG A 28 3.70 -13.13 -1.99
C ARG A 28 3.73 -14.37 -2.89
N LEU A 29 3.02 -14.33 -4.02
CA LEU A 29 3.02 -15.45 -4.98
C LEU A 29 4.40 -15.68 -5.59
N LEU A 30 5.25 -14.66 -5.70
CA LEU A 30 6.61 -14.79 -6.25
C LEU A 30 7.52 -15.68 -5.39
N ASP A 31 7.17 -15.93 -4.13
CA ASP A 31 7.88 -16.84 -3.24
C ASP A 31 7.27 -18.26 -3.22
N ASP A 32 6.27 -18.56 -4.05
CA ASP A 32 5.68 -19.92 -4.18
C ASP A 32 6.65 -20.89 -4.88
N ILE A 33 6.70 -22.13 -4.40
CA ILE A 33 7.56 -23.20 -4.90
C ILE A 33 7.28 -23.58 -6.37
N ASN A 34 6.08 -23.28 -6.89
CA ASN A 34 5.67 -23.61 -8.24
C ASN A 34 5.99 -22.53 -9.27
N VAL A 35 6.60 -21.41 -8.85
CA VAL A 35 6.95 -20.31 -9.75
C VAL A 35 8.17 -20.67 -10.62
N PRO A 36 8.13 -20.38 -11.94
CA PRO A 36 9.28 -20.59 -12.82
C PRO A 36 10.58 -19.98 -12.27
N PRO A 37 11.73 -20.67 -12.38
CA PRO A 37 13.00 -20.17 -11.82
C PRO A 37 13.41 -18.78 -12.31
N GLU A 38 13.05 -18.43 -13.55
CA GLU A 38 13.31 -17.11 -14.12
C GLU A 38 12.54 -15.98 -13.42
N ILE A 39 11.33 -16.26 -12.94
CA ILE A 39 10.53 -15.30 -12.16
C ILE A 39 11.15 -15.13 -10.77
N VAL A 40 11.53 -16.23 -10.10
CA VAL A 40 12.21 -16.17 -8.80
C VAL A 40 13.51 -15.37 -8.89
N ALA A 41 14.29 -15.57 -9.95
CA ALA A 41 15.54 -14.85 -10.21
C ALA A 41 15.34 -13.34 -10.45
N ASN A 42 14.15 -12.91 -10.85
CA ASN A 42 13.81 -11.51 -11.11
C ASN A 42 12.80 -10.93 -10.11
N LYS A 43 12.53 -11.62 -9.00
CA LYS A 43 11.43 -11.26 -8.09
C LYS A 43 11.49 -9.83 -7.57
N GLU A 44 12.69 -9.32 -7.26
CA GLU A 44 12.87 -7.94 -6.77
C GLU A 44 12.53 -6.90 -7.84
N LYS A 45 12.83 -7.19 -9.12
CA LYS A 45 12.47 -6.31 -10.23
C LYS A 45 10.98 -6.35 -10.54
N LEU A 46 10.34 -7.49 -10.32
CA LEU A 46 8.90 -7.67 -10.52
C LEU A 46 8.09 -7.04 -9.39
N ALA A 47 8.54 -7.20 -8.14
CA ALA A 47 7.90 -6.61 -6.96
C ALA A 47 8.21 -5.11 -6.82
N LEU A 48 9.32 -4.63 -7.42
CA LEU A 48 9.85 -3.28 -7.23
C LEU A 48 9.90 -2.95 -5.72
N ASN A 49 9.40 -1.78 -5.32
CA ASN A 49 9.29 -1.34 -3.94
C ASN A 49 7.83 -1.34 -3.43
N VAL A 50 6.96 -2.19 -3.98
CA VAL A 50 5.52 -2.19 -3.67
C VAL A 50 5.27 -2.48 -2.18
N THR A 51 6.08 -3.34 -1.56
CA THR A 51 5.99 -3.65 -0.13
C THR A 51 6.35 -2.43 0.73
N GLU A 52 7.40 -1.69 0.37
CA GLU A 52 7.80 -0.46 1.05
C GLU A 52 6.74 0.64 0.90
N LEU A 53 6.16 0.79 -0.30
CA LEU A 53 5.06 1.71 -0.55
C LEU A 53 3.84 1.38 0.31
N TYR A 54 3.41 0.11 0.31
CA TYR A 54 2.32 -0.35 1.18
C TYR A 54 2.60 -0.01 2.66
N ASN A 55 3.79 -0.34 3.15
CA ASN A 55 4.15 -0.09 4.54
C ASN A 55 4.13 1.40 4.90
N PHE A 56 4.64 2.27 4.02
CA PHE A 56 4.62 3.70 4.23
C PHE A 56 3.18 4.25 4.23
N HIS A 57 2.40 3.92 3.21
CA HIS A 57 1.04 4.44 3.07
C HIS A 57 0.13 3.95 4.20
N ALA A 58 0.18 2.66 4.56
CA ALA A 58 -0.65 2.10 5.63
C ALA A 58 -0.27 2.60 7.04
N ASN A 59 1.03 2.78 7.32
CA ASN A 59 1.50 3.03 8.69
C ASN A 59 1.88 4.48 8.96
N VAL A 60 2.12 5.29 7.94
CA VAL A 60 2.54 6.69 8.08
C VAL A 60 1.50 7.62 7.43
N MET A 61 1.25 7.48 6.13
CA MET A 61 0.39 8.41 5.39
C MET A 61 -1.05 8.37 5.88
N LEU A 62 -1.71 7.21 5.82
CA LEU A 62 -3.11 7.04 6.19
C LEU A 62 -3.35 7.34 7.68
N LYS A 63 -2.42 6.97 8.57
CA LYS A 63 -2.52 7.33 9.99
C LYS A 63 -2.35 8.83 10.22
N GLY A 64 -1.44 9.47 9.47
CA GLY A 64 -1.27 10.92 9.49
C GLY A 64 -2.54 11.64 9.05
N LEU A 65 -3.14 11.23 7.94
CA LEU A 65 -4.41 11.78 7.47
C LEU A 65 -5.52 11.56 8.50
N ASN A 66 -5.70 10.36 9.05
CA ASN A 66 -6.71 10.14 10.10
C ASN A 66 -6.48 11.00 11.36
N TYR A 67 -5.23 11.24 11.76
CA TYR A 67 -4.95 12.13 12.88
C TYR A 67 -5.45 13.57 12.63
N TYR A 68 -5.18 14.11 11.43
CA TYR A 68 -5.66 15.44 11.04
C TYR A 68 -7.17 15.48 10.75
N SER A 69 -7.81 14.33 10.46
CA SER A 69 -9.27 14.25 10.31
C SER A 69 -10.00 14.36 11.66
N ASP A 70 -9.39 13.82 12.72
CA ASP A 70 -10.00 13.75 14.04
C ASP A 70 -9.67 14.98 14.91
N ASP A 71 -8.54 15.66 14.65
CA ASP A 71 -8.12 16.86 15.38
C ASP A 71 -7.61 17.98 14.42
N PRO A 72 -8.50 18.73 13.75
CA PRO A 72 -8.13 19.77 12.78
C PRO A 72 -7.47 21.04 13.41
N GLY A 73 -7.11 21.03 14.69
CA GLY A 73 -6.84 22.24 15.48
C GLY A 73 -5.50 22.32 16.23
N LYS A 74 -4.53 21.45 15.94
CA LYS A 74 -3.15 21.55 16.44
C LYS A 74 -2.11 21.53 15.33
#